data_AF-A0A8T6VDY8-F1
#
_entry.id   AF-A0A8T6VDY8-F1
#
_cell.length_a   1.000
_cell.length_b   1.000
_cell.length_c   1.000
_cell.angle_alpha   90.00
_cell.angle_beta   90.00
_cell.angle_gamma   90.00
#
_symmetry.space_group_name_H-M   'P 1'
#
loop_
_entity.id
_entity.type
_entity.pdbx_description
1 polymer ?
#
loop_
_entity_poly.entity_id
_entity_poly.type
_entity_poly.pdbx_seq_one_letter_code
_entity_poly.pdbx_strand_id
1 'polypeptide(L)'
;VTQWPGAENTDLQRYGSLARDGISCTVCHHITDEGFGTENIYTGNFVTGPPNEIYGPYTDVVVKPMQQSIGINPQFGSQTLDANLCGTCHNILLPVVTNQGELLGFSYEQTTDLEWQNSVYAPGRSEFKTCQGCHMPNTFLGERLEFKIANIEDDTLPPSPNRLPNSEIRLRERNDYARHTLHGLNVFLNEMFQEFPLILGARQVDFMSGV
;
A
#
# COMPACT_ATOMS: atom_id res chain seq x y z
N VAL A 1 19.08 8.63 4.06
CA VAL A 1 18.56 7.70 3.03
C VAL A 1 19.75 6.93 2.47
N THR A 2 19.84 5.62 2.72
CA THR A 2 20.98 4.82 2.25
C THR A 2 20.93 4.67 0.73
N GLN A 3 22.06 4.89 0.07
CA GLN A 3 22.20 4.66 -1.36
C GLN A 3 22.17 3.16 -1.67
N TRP A 4 21.43 2.78 -2.71
CA TRP A 4 21.57 1.44 -3.27
C TRP A 4 22.98 1.29 -3.84
N PRO A 5 23.71 0.21 -3.52
CA PRO A 5 25.04 -0.03 -4.08
C PRO A 5 24.99 0.02 -5.61
N GLY A 6 25.77 0.92 -6.21
CA GLY A 6 25.84 1.10 -7.68
C GLY A 6 24.92 2.17 -8.27
N ALA A 7 24.11 2.87 -7.48
CA ALA A 7 23.35 4.03 -7.98
C ALA A 7 24.28 5.24 -8.22
N GLU A 8 24.01 6.03 -9.27
CA GLU A 8 24.70 7.30 -9.47
C GLU A 8 24.49 8.23 -8.27
N ASN A 9 25.59 8.86 -7.83
CA ASN A 9 25.58 9.77 -6.70
C ASN A 9 25.01 11.12 -7.18
N THR A 10 23.75 11.39 -6.83
CA THR A 10 23.09 12.66 -7.13
C THR A 10 22.57 13.26 -5.82
N ASP A 11 22.05 14.49 -5.83
CA ASP A 11 21.35 15.07 -4.66
C ASP A 11 19.84 14.80 -4.70
N LEU A 12 19.35 14.10 -5.73
CA LEU A 12 17.94 13.92 -6.02
C LEU A 12 17.27 12.79 -5.21
N GLN A 13 18.05 11.96 -4.53
CA GLN A 13 17.63 10.80 -3.74
C GLN A 13 16.72 11.23 -2.58
N ARG A 14 16.90 12.45 -2.08
CA ARG A 14 16.02 13.05 -1.06
C ARG A 14 14.60 13.26 -1.58
N TYR A 15 14.45 13.67 -2.84
CA TYR A 15 13.16 13.79 -3.50
C TYR A 15 12.59 12.41 -3.85
N GLY A 16 13.46 11.47 -4.25
CA GLY A 16 13.08 10.07 -4.44
C GLY A 16 12.63 9.35 -3.16
N SER A 17 13.05 9.76 -1.96
CA SER A 17 12.48 9.28 -0.70
C SER A 17 11.10 9.87 -0.42
N LEU A 18 10.88 11.15 -0.71
CA LEU A 18 9.56 11.80 -0.55
C LEU A 18 8.53 11.22 -1.53
N ALA A 19 8.93 10.89 -2.77
CA ALA A 19 8.10 10.19 -3.73
C ALA A 19 7.78 8.72 -3.35
N ARG A 20 8.54 8.15 -2.41
CA ARG A 20 8.28 6.83 -1.81
C ARG A 20 7.43 6.92 -0.54
N ASP A 21 7.22 8.13 -0.01
CA ASP A 21 6.45 8.42 1.20
C ASP A 21 4.95 8.60 0.88
N GLY A 22 4.42 7.61 0.17
CA GLY A 22 3.05 7.62 -0.33
C GLY A 22 2.12 6.75 0.51
N ILE A 23 2.25 5.44 0.32
CA ILE A 23 1.41 4.43 0.95
C ILE A 23 2.29 3.62 1.89
N SER A 24 2.04 3.73 3.20
CA SER A 24 2.72 2.90 4.20
C SER A 24 2.25 1.45 4.10
N CYS A 25 3.15 0.50 4.36
CA CYS A 25 2.80 -0.93 4.43
C CYS A 25 1.64 -1.18 5.41
N THR A 26 1.59 -0.45 6.51
CA THR A 26 0.54 -0.58 7.52
C THR A 26 -0.84 -0.22 6.98
N VAL A 27 -0.96 0.68 6.00
CA VAL A 27 -2.28 1.03 5.45
C VAL A 27 -2.90 -0.20 4.80
N CYS A 28 -2.23 -0.80 3.82
CA CYS A 28 -2.77 -1.98 3.14
C CYS A 28 -2.88 -3.19 4.06
N HIS A 29 -1.90 -3.39 4.94
CA HIS A 29 -1.87 -4.55 5.82
C HIS A 29 -2.79 -4.44 7.05
N HIS A 30 -3.42 -3.29 7.33
CA HIS A 30 -4.48 -3.20 8.34
C HIS A 30 -5.90 -3.36 7.76
N ILE A 31 -6.06 -3.27 6.43
CA ILE A 31 -7.38 -3.33 5.79
C ILE A 31 -7.98 -4.74 5.90
N THR A 32 -9.25 -4.81 6.29
CA THR A 32 -10.08 -6.03 6.29
C THR A 32 -10.79 -6.18 4.94
N ASP A 33 -11.39 -7.34 4.69
CA ASP A 33 -12.26 -7.56 3.51
C ASP A 33 -13.67 -6.93 3.65
N GLU A 34 -14.00 -6.35 4.80
CA GLU A 34 -15.30 -5.72 5.03
C GLU A 34 -15.59 -4.62 3.99
N GLY A 35 -16.71 -4.79 3.28
CA GLY A 35 -17.19 -3.85 2.26
C GLY A 35 -16.58 -4.03 0.87
N PHE A 36 -15.64 -4.95 0.66
CA PHE A 36 -14.99 -5.19 -0.62
C PHE A 36 -15.99 -5.34 -1.78
N GLY A 37 -15.74 -4.61 -2.87
CA GLY A 37 -16.60 -4.59 -4.06
C GLY A 37 -17.88 -3.75 -3.93
N THR A 38 -18.02 -2.94 -2.87
CA THR A 38 -19.19 -2.07 -2.69
C THR A 38 -18.79 -0.60 -2.54
N GLU A 39 -19.70 0.31 -2.91
CA GLU A 39 -19.43 1.76 -2.95
C GLU A 39 -19.07 2.37 -1.58
N ASN A 40 -19.41 1.71 -0.47
CA ASN A 40 -19.23 2.25 0.87
C ASN A 40 -17.75 2.33 1.31
N ILE A 41 -16.83 1.62 0.64
CA ILE A 41 -15.39 1.61 0.95
C ILE A 41 -14.54 2.36 -0.08
N TYR A 42 -15.18 2.88 -1.14
CA TYR A 42 -14.49 3.65 -2.18
C TYR A 42 -13.97 4.97 -1.62
N THR A 43 -13.12 5.66 -2.37
CA THR A 43 -12.49 6.92 -1.94
C THR A 43 -11.71 6.76 -0.63
N GLY A 44 -11.06 5.61 -0.45
CA GLY A 44 -10.23 5.30 0.71
C GLY A 44 -11.02 5.06 2.01
N ASN A 45 -12.33 4.81 1.94
CA ASN A 45 -13.17 4.58 3.12
C ASN A 45 -13.14 3.11 3.60
N PHE A 46 -11.96 2.48 3.52
CA PHE A 46 -11.75 1.09 3.92
C PHE A 46 -11.92 0.89 5.44
N VAL A 47 -12.25 -0.34 5.82
CA VAL A 47 -12.29 -0.76 7.23
C VAL A 47 -10.95 -1.39 7.63
N THR A 48 -10.47 -1.05 8.82
CA THR A 48 -9.25 -1.61 9.39
C THR A 48 -9.54 -2.56 10.55
N GLY A 49 -8.69 -3.57 10.71
CA GLY A 49 -8.73 -4.48 11.85
C GLY A 49 -8.20 -3.84 13.15
N PRO A 50 -8.02 -4.66 14.20
CA PRO A 50 -7.44 -4.20 15.46
C PRO A 50 -6.07 -3.52 15.28
N PRO A 51 -5.73 -2.48 16.06
CA PRO A 51 -4.47 -1.76 15.93
C PRO A 51 -3.21 -2.62 16.14
N ASN A 52 -3.34 -3.76 16.82
CA ASN A 52 -2.25 -4.70 17.09
C ASN A 52 -2.21 -5.87 16.11
N GLU A 53 -3.03 -5.89 15.06
CA GLU A 53 -3.05 -6.94 14.05
C GLU A 53 -2.69 -6.37 12.68
N ILE A 54 -1.90 -7.13 11.92
CA ILE A 54 -1.71 -6.87 10.50
C ILE A 54 -1.96 -8.14 9.72
N TYR A 55 -2.48 -8.02 8.52
CA TYR A 55 -2.87 -9.12 7.65
C TYR A 55 -1.84 -9.31 6.55
N GLY A 56 -1.36 -10.54 6.34
CA GLY A 56 -0.47 -10.88 5.25
C GLY A 56 -0.93 -12.13 4.49
N PRO A 57 -0.35 -12.41 3.32
CA PRO A 57 -0.78 -13.52 2.47
C PRO A 57 -0.31 -14.90 2.95
N TYR A 58 0.39 -14.97 4.10
CA TYR A 58 1.07 -16.18 4.58
C TYR A 58 0.39 -16.72 5.84
N THR A 59 0.13 -18.02 5.85
CA THR A 59 -0.45 -18.73 7.01
C THR A 59 0.59 -19.15 8.04
N ASP A 60 1.84 -19.30 7.62
CA ASP A 60 2.92 -19.89 8.40
C ASP A 60 3.99 -18.85 8.80
N VAL A 61 3.56 -17.73 9.38
CA VAL A 61 4.43 -16.63 9.80
C VAL A 61 5.09 -16.87 11.15
N VAL A 62 6.31 -16.37 11.31
CA VAL A 62 6.99 -16.33 12.62
C VAL A 62 6.54 -15.06 13.32
N VAL A 63 5.67 -15.21 14.32
CA VAL A 63 4.95 -14.10 14.98
C VAL A 63 5.84 -13.27 15.91
N LYS A 64 6.76 -13.95 16.61
CA LYS A 64 7.50 -13.38 17.75
C LYS A 64 8.33 -12.14 17.42
N PRO A 65 9.06 -12.04 16.29
CA PRO A 65 9.81 -10.83 15.94
C PRO A 65 8.94 -9.57 15.94
N MET A 66 7.76 -9.62 15.32
CA MET A 66 6.84 -8.48 15.26
C MET A 66 6.17 -8.20 16.61
N GLN A 67 5.76 -9.27 17.30
CA GLN A 67 5.11 -9.15 18.61
C GLN A 67 6.03 -8.51 19.65
N GLN A 68 7.31 -8.91 19.68
CA GLN A 68 8.28 -8.42 20.65
C GLN A 68 8.83 -7.04 20.29
N SER A 69 9.09 -6.79 19.00
CA SER A 69 9.72 -5.53 18.57
C SER A 69 8.75 -4.36 18.55
N ILE A 70 7.52 -4.60 18.10
CA ILE A 70 6.56 -3.52 17.80
C ILE A 70 5.13 -3.80 18.31
N GLY A 71 4.92 -4.88 19.07
CA GLY A 71 3.60 -5.19 19.65
C GLY A 71 2.54 -5.64 18.63
N ILE A 72 2.95 -6.00 17.41
CA ILE A 72 2.03 -6.41 16.33
C ILE A 72 1.96 -7.93 16.22
N ASN A 73 0.75 -8.44 16.04
CA ASN A 73 0.42 -9.84 15.84
C ASN A 73 0.05 -10.10 14.37
N PRO A 74 0.99 -10.54 13.51
CA PRO A 74 0.69 -10.84 12.12
C PRO A 74 -0.33 -11.98 12.01
N GLN A 75 -1.38 -11.74 11.24
CA GLN A 75 -2.47 -12.65 10.91
C GLN A 75 -2.41 -13.01 9.43
N PHE A 76 -2.91 -14.19 9.09
CA PHE A 76 -3.24 -14.49 7.70
C PHE A 76 -4.44 -13.67 7.28
N GLY A 77 -4.36 -13.02 6.12
CA GLY A 77 -5.48 -12.35 5.49
C GLY A 77 -5.42 -12.47 3.98
N SER A 78 -6.32 -13.28 3.43
CA SER A 78 -6.46 -13.50 1.99
C SER A 78 -6.86 -12.25 1.22
N GLN A 79 -7.46 -11.26 1.89
CA GLN A 79 -7.85 -9.98 1.29
C GLN A 79 -6.66 -9.21 0.72
N THR A 80 -5.45 -9.45 1.24
CA THR A 80 -4.21 -8.87 0.70
C THR A 80 -3.89 -9.30 -0.73
N LEU A 81 -4.46 -10.43 -1.17
CA LEU A 81 -4.31 -10.99 -2.51
C LEU A 81 -5.47 -10.62 -3.44
N ASP A 82 -6.51 -9.94 -2.92
CA ASP A 82 -7.71 -9.56 -3.66
C ASP A 82 -7.54 -8.19 -4.33
N ALA A 83 -7.92 -8.08 -5.59
CA ALA A 83 -7.95 -6.82 -6.34
C ALA A 83 -8.84 -5.75 -5.68
N ASN A 84 -9.91 -6.16 -4.98
CA ASN A 84 -10.81 -5.25 -4.26
C ASN A 84 -10.09 -4.42 -3.19
N LEU A 85 -8.96 -4.89 -2.65
CA LEU A 85 -8.11 -4.09 -1.76
C LEU A 85 -7.66 -2.80 -2.46
N CYS A 86 -7.24 -2.91 -3.73
CA CYS A 86 -6.87 -1.76 -4.54
C CYS A 86 -8.09 -0.91 -4.90
N GLY A 87 -9.25 -1.55 -5.10
CA GLY A 87 -10.53 -0.90 -5.37
C GLY A 87 -11.00 0.07 -4.28
N THR A 88 -10.54 -0.09 -3.03
CA THR A 88 -10.81 0.88 -1.94
C THR A 88 -10.34 2.29 -2.29
N CYS A 89 -9.21 2.43 -2.98
CA CYS A 89 -8.63 3.72 -3.39
C CYS A 89 -8.76 3.99 -4.89
N HIS A 90 -8.85 2.94 -5.71
CA HIS A 90 -8.89 3.04 -7.18
C HIS A 90 -10.32 3.05 -7.77
N ASN A 91 -11.31 3.23 -6.92
CA ASN A 91 -12.62 3.76 -7.27
C ASN A 91 -12.82 5.04 -6.44
N ILE A 92 -12.93 6.19 -7.12
CA ILE A 92 -13.15 7.49 -6.50
C ILE A 92 -14.58 7.90 -6.77
N LEU A 93 -15.42 7.78 -5.74
CA LEU A 93 -16.82 8.20 -5.71
C LEU A 93 -16.93 9.42 -4.80
N LEU A 94 -17.20 10.59 -5.38
CA LEU A 94 -17.24 11.86 -4.65
C LEU A 94 -18.65 12.40 -4.53
N PRO A 95 -18.99 13.06 -3.40
CA PRO A 95 -20.22 13.81 -3.28
C PRO A 95 -20.20 15.04 -4.21
N VAL A 96 -21.32 15.30 -4.85
CA VAL A 96 -21.58 16.53 -5.60
C VAL A 96 -22.39 17.45 -4.72
N VAL A 97 -21.86 18.64 -4.43
CA VAL A 97 -22.50 19.63 -3.54
C VAL A 97 -22.79 20.94 -4.27
N THR A 98 -23.84 21.65 -3.83
CA THR A 98 -24.10 23.04 -4.26
C THR A 98 -23.08 24.00 -3.65
N ASN A 99 -23.08 25.26 -4.11
CA ASN A 99 -22.30 26.34 -3.49
C ASN A 99 -22.72 26.62 -2.02
N GLN A 100 -23.88 26.12 -1.60
CA GLN A 100 -24.39 26.22 -0.24
C GLN A 100 -24.06 24.98 0.61
N GLY A 101 -23.33 24.01 0.05
CA GLY A 101 -22.96 22.77 0.73
C GLY A 101 -24.05 21.69 0.75
N GLU A 102 -25.13 21.85 -0.02
CA GLU A 102 -26.21 20.86 -0.09
C GLU A 102 -25.81 19.69 -0.99
N LEU A 103 -25.97 18.46 -0.50
CA LEU A 103 -25.68 17.24 -1.27
C LEU A 103 -26.70 17.05 -2.39
N LEU A 104 -26.23 17.01 -3.63
CA LEU A 104 -27.04 16.74 -4.83
C LEU A 104 -26.99 15.27 -5.25
N GLY A 105 -25.91 14.56 -4.93
CA GLY A 105 -25.69 13.18 -5.32
C GLY A 105 -24.22 12.81 -5.27
N PHE A 106 -23.85 11.76 -6.00
CA PHE A 106 -22.48 11.28 -6.10
C PHE A 106 -22.08 11.12 -7.56
N SER A 107 -20.80 11.32 -7.85
CA SER A 107 -20.21 11.09 -9.17
C SER A 107 -18.90 10.36 -9.03
N TYR A 108 -18.66 9.44 -9.97
CA TYR A 108 -17.37 8.79 -10.12
C TYR A 108 -16.38 9.76 -10.77
N GLU A 109 -15.22 9.97 -10.14
CA GLU A 109 -14.07 10.66 -10.72
C GLU A 109 -13.11 9.65 -11.37
N GLN A 110 -12.90 8.50 -10.73
CA GLN A 110 -12.06 7.40 -11.21
C GLN A 110 -12.74 6.06 -10.95
N THR A 111 -12.62 5.12 -11.89
CA THR A 111 -13.30 3.82 -11.86
C THR A 111 -12.37 2.68 -12.27
N THR A 112 -11.07 2.78 -11.99
CA THR A 112 -10.06 1.85 -12.53
C THR A 112 -10.32 0.40 -12.11
N ASP A 113 -10.71 0.15 -10.85
CA ASP A 113 -11.06 -1.21 -10.42
C ASP A 113 -12.37 -1.69 -11.06
N LEU A 114 -13.40 -0.85 -11.14
CA LEU A 114 -14.65 -1.19 -11.84
C LEU A 114 -14.44 -1.46 -13.34
N GLU A 115 -13.56 -0.72 -14.01
CA GLU A 115 -13.15 -0.97 -15.40
C GLU A 115 -12.43 -2.31 -15.53
N TRP A 116 -11.52 -2.63 -14.59
CA TRP A 116 -10.86 -3.93 -14.53
C TRP A 116 -11.86 -5.08 -14.34
N GLN A 117 -12.87 -4.93 -13.48
CA GLN A 117 -13.94 -5.91 -13.26
C GLN A 117 -14.76 -6.18 -14.55
N ASN A 118 -14.81 -5.23 -15.48
CA ASN A 118 -15.47 -5.36 -16.77
C ASN A 118 -14.53 -5.83 -17.90
N SER A 119 -13.26 -6.07 -17.60
CA SER A 119 -12.24 -6.47 -18.58
C SER A 119 -12.09 -7.99 -18.69
N VAL A 120 -11.21 -8.45 -19.61
CA VAL A 120 -10.79 -9.85 -19.73
C VAL A 120 -9.93 -10.34 -18.55
N TYR A 121 -9.45 -9.42 -17.70
CA TYR A 121 -8.63 -9.71 -16.52
C TYR A 121 -9.45 -9.97 -15.26
N ALA A 122 -10.77 -9.76 -15.30
CA ALA A 122 -11.67 -9.95 -14.17
C ALA A 122 -11.80 -11.44 -13.75
N PRO A 123 -12.24 -11.74 -12.51
CA PRO A 123 -12.48 -13.10 -12.06
C PRO A 123 -13.39 -13.89 -13.02
N GLY A 124 -13.00 -15.12 -13.36
CA GLY A 124 -13.75 -15.98 -14.27
C GLY A 124 -13.63 -15.63 -15.76
N ARG A 125 -12.75 -14.71 -16.15
CA ARG A 125 -12.46 -14.36 -17.54
C ARG A 125 -11.17 -15.01 -18.05
N SER A 126 -10.97 -14.97 -19.36
CA SER A 126 -9.92 -15.72 -20.07
C SER A 126 -8.50 -15.32 -19.69
N GLU A 127 -8.28 -14.08 -19.27
CA GLU A 127 -6.95 -13.56 -18.94
C GLU A 127 -6.85 -13.18 -17.45
N PHE A 128 -7.63 -13.81 -16.57
CA PHE A 128 -7.72 -13.44 -15.15
C PHE A 128 -6.37 -13.07 -14.52
N LYS A 129 -6.29 -11.84 -14.01
CA LYS A 129 -5.11 -11.34 -13.29
C LYS A 129 -5.52 -10.24 -12.33
N THR A 130 -5.15 -10.39 -11.06
CA THR A 130 -5.39 -9.36 -10.03
C THR A 130 -4.49 -8.15 -10.26
N CYS A 131 -4.83 -7.02 -9.62
CA CYS A 131 -4.01 -5.81 -9.60
C CYS A 131 -2.58 -6.15 -9.16
N GLN A 132 -2.44 -6.88 -8.04
CA GLN A 132 -1.16 -7.34 -7.49
C GLN A 132 -0.40 -8.23 -8.49
N GLY A 133 -1.10 -9.08 -9.25
CA GLY A 133 -0.48 -9.98 -10.22
C GLY A 133 0.26 -9.26 -11.36
N CYS A 134 -0.08 -8.01 -11.66
CA CYS A 134 0.66 -7.17 -12.61
C CYS A 134 1.56 -6.13 -11.91
N HIS A 135 1.06 -5.49 -10.85
CA HIS A 135 1.70 -4.34 -10.23
C HIS A 135 2.63 -4.66 -9.06
N MET A 136 2.61 -5.90 -8.56
CA MET A 136 3.46 -6.37 -7.47
C MET A 136 4.20 -7.66 -7.87
N PRO A 137 5.05 -7.62 -8.91
CA PRO A 137 5.72 -8.82 -9.41
C PRO A 137 6.66 -9.40 -8.36
N ASN A 138 6.79 -10.73 -8.36
CA ASN A 138 7.73 -11.46 -7.51
C ASN A 138 9.10 -11.69 -8.18
N THR A 139 9.40 -10.92 -9.22
CA THR A 139 10.66 -10.97 -9.96
C THR A 139 11.27 -9.57 -10.16
N PHE A 140 12.58 -9.50 -10.29
CA PHE A 140 13.33 -8.29 -10.64
C PHE A 140 14.53 -8.64 -11.51
N LEU A 141 14.67 -7.97 -12.66
CA LEU A 141 15.73 -8.22 -13.64
C LEU A 141 15.84 -9.69 -14.10
N GLY A 142 14.70 -10.39 -14.16
CA GLY A 142 14.63 -11.81 -14.56
C GLY A 142 14.82 -12.80 -13.40
N GLU A 143 15.24 -12.33 -12.23
CA GLU A 143 15.44 -13.17 -11.06
C GLU A 143 14.24 -13.17 -10.14
N ARG A 144 13.98 -14.30 -9.47
CA ARG A 144 12.92 -14.42 -8.48
C ARG A 144 13.34 -13.76 -7.18
N LEU A 145 12.42 -13.04 -6.55
CA LEU A 145 12.67 -12.35 -5.31
C LEU A 145 12.54 -13.32 -4.13
N GLU A 146 13.61 -13.41 -3.34
CA GLU A 146 13.67 -14.25 -2.14
C GLU A 146 14.05 -13.38 -0.94
N PHE A 147 13.15 -13.29 0.06
CA PHE A 147 13.35 -12.43 1.22
C PHE A 147 12.82 -13.06 2.52
N LYS A 148 13.49 -12.72 3.62
CA LYS A 148 12.92 -12.85 4.97
C LYS A 148 12.09 -11.61 5.29
N ILE A 149 10.85 -11.80 5.72
CA ILE A 149 9.93 -10.71 6.09
C ILE A 149 10.06 -10.45 7.60
N ALA A 150 10.06 -9.18 7.99
CA ALA A 150 10.26 -8.72 9.37
C ALA A 150 11.63 -9.09 9.98
N ASN A 151 12.70 -8.98 9.18
CA ASN A 151 14.08 -9.36 9.52
C ASN A 151 14.85 -8.36 10.41
N ILE A 152 14.15 -7.52 11.17
CA ILE A 152 14.80 -6.57 12.09
C ILE A 152 15.43 -7.27 13.30
N GLU A 153 14.98 -8.48 13.62
CA GLU A 153 15.54 -9.35 14.64
C GLU A 153 15.41 -10.81 14.17
N ASP A 154 16.51 -11.43 13.74
CA ASP A 154 16.56 -12.85 13.33
C ASP A 154 17.85 -13.54 13.81
N ASP A 155 18.04 -14.82 13.47
CA ASP A 155 19.18 -15.65 13.84
C ASP A 155 20.46 -15.47 13.03
N THR A 156 20.46 -14.52 12.11
CA THR A 156 21.63 -14.10 11.33
C THR A 156 22.20 -12.76 11.77
N LEU A 157 21.45 -11.99 12.56
CA LEU A 157 21.91 -10.74 13.16
C LEU A 157 22.75 -10.98 14.43
N PRO A 158 23.67 -10.07 14.78
CA PRO A 158 24.43 -10.15 16.04
C PRO A 158 23.53 -10.26 17.26
N PRO A 159 23.90 -11.04 18.29
CA PRO A 159 23.07 -11.21 19.48
C PRO A 159 22.97 -9.89 20.26
N SER A 160 21.75 -9.53 20.66
CA SER A 160 21.45 -8.40 21.54
C SER A 160 20.98 -8.89 22.93
N PRO A 161 21.18 -8.11 24.00
CA PRO A 161 20.57 -8.40 25.30
C PRO A 161 19.04 -8.47 25.20
N ASN A 162 18.42 -9.41 25.91
CA ASN A 162 16.97 -9.66 25.92
C ASN A 162 16.36 -10.17 24.61
N ARG A 163 17.19 -10.59 23.65
CA ARG A 163 16.75 -11.28 22.44
C ARG A 163 16.11 -12.62 22.76
N LEU A 164 15.04 -12.95 22.03
CA LEU A 164 14.37 -14.24 22.12
C LEU A 164 15.27 -15.39 21.64
N PRO A 165 15.00 -16.65 22.05
CA PRO A 165 15.73 -17.81 21.54
C PRO A 165 15.66 -17.90 20.00
N ASN A 166 16.74 -18.35 19.35
CA ASN A 166 16.80 -18.48 17.88
C ASN A 166 15.60 -19.27 17.31
N SER A 167 15.09 -20.27 18.02
CA SER A 167 13.92 -21.06 17.60
C SER A 167 12.63 -20.23 17.45
N GLU A 168 12.53 -19.08 18.13
CA GLU A 168 11.36 -18.21 18.11
C GLU A 168 11.46 -17.09 17.06
N ILE A 169 12.68 -16.75 16.61
CA ILE A 169 12.93 -15.62 15.70
C ILE A 169 13.63 -16.03 14.41
N ARG A 170 13.85 -17.33 14.19
CA ARG A 170 14.37 -17.86 12.93
C ARG A 170 13.32 -17.69 11.83
N LEU A 171 13.51 -16.67 11.01
CA LEU A 171 12.65 -16.36 9.88
C LEU A 171 12.85 -17.34 8.73
N ARG A 172 11.78 -17.49 7.94
CA ARG A 172 11.78 -18.27 6.70
C ARG A 172 12.02 -17.33 5.52
N GLU A 173 12.82 -17.77 4.59
CA GLU A 173 12.94 -17.12 3.28
C GLU A 173 11.70 -17.45 2.45
N ARG A 174 11.16 -16.43 1.78
CA ARG A 174 9.95 -16.50 0.97
C ARG A 174 10.33 -16.21 -0.47
N ASN A 175 10.12 -17.17 -1.36
CA ASN A 175 10.37 -17.02 -2.79
C ASN A 175 9.16 -16.46 -3.56
N ASP A 176 8.05 -16.23 -2.90
CA ASP A 176 6.83 -15.63 -3.47
C ASP A 176 6.61 -14.21 -2.96
N TYR A 177 7.69 -13.54 -2.52
CA TYR A 177 7.63 -12.16 -2.06
C TYR A 177 7.19 -11.22 -3.18
N ALA A 178 6.09 -10.52 -2.96
CA ALA A 178 5.57 -9.51 -3.87
C ALA A 178 6.34 -8.21 -3.72
N ARG A 179 6.87 -7.66 -4.83
CA ARG A 179 7.61 -6.40 -4.81
C ARG A 179 6.66 -5.22 -4.60
N HIS A 180 6.87 -4.47 -3.52
CA HIS A 180 6.07 -3.29 -3.17
C HIS A 180 6.63 -2.01 -3.82
N THR A 181 6.48 -1.87 -5.13
CA THR A 181 6.76 -0.59 -5.85
C THR A 181 5.50 0.26 -5.92
N LEU A 182 4.96 0.61 -4.76
CA LEU A 182 3.80 1.48 -4.66
C LEU A 182 4.29 2.93 -4.62
N HIS A 183 4.05 3.65 -5.70
CA HIS A 183 4.38 5.08 -5.80
C HIS A 183 3.13 5.86 -5.47
N GLY A 184 3.07 6.43 -4.26
CA GLY A 184 2.00 7.37 -3.94
C GLY A 184 2.30 8.74 -4.55
N LEU A 185 1.24 9.46 -4.88
CA LEU A 185 1.33 10.84 -5.36
C LEU A 185 1.62 11.83 -4.23
N ASN A 186 1.62 11.39 -2.96
CA ASN A 186 1.23 12.24 -1.84
C ASN A 186 2.13 13.44 -1.59
N VAL A 187 3.45 13.29 -1.42
CA VAL A 187 4.29 14.48 -1.15
C VAL A 187 4.60 15.21 -2.46
N PHE A 188 5.10 14.50 -3.47
CA PHE A 188 5.59 15.18 -4.68
C PHE A 188 4.47 15.84 -5.50
N LEU A 189 3.29 15.23 -5.63
CA LEU A 189 2.16 15.85 -6.33
C LEU A 189 1.64 17.06 -5.55
N ASN A 190 1.49 16.95 -4.22
CA ASN A 190 1.03 18.08 -3.41
C ASN A 190 2.04 19.22 -3.40
N GLU A 191 3.34 18.93 -3.26
CA GLU A 191 4.40 19.93 -3.41
C GLU A 191 4.37 20.55 -4.82
N MET A 192 4.19 19.76 -5.88
CA MET A 192 4.07 20.29 -7.25
C MET A 192 2.86 21.23 -7.42
N PHE A 193 1.71 20.93 -6.80
CA PHE A 193 0.55 21.83 -6.78
C PHE A 193 0.78 23.08 -5.93
N GLN A 194 1.57 23.00 -4.85
CA GLN A 194 1.94 24.15 -4.02
C GLN A 194 3.00 25.05 -4.69
N GLU A 195 3.98 24.45 -5.37
CA GLU A 195 5.09 25.13 -6.05
C GLU A 195 4.64 25.76 -7.39
N PHE A 196 3.73 25.10 -8.13
CA PHE A 196 3.31 25.53 -9.47
C PHE A 196 1.80 25.76 -9.62
N PRO A 197 1.13 26.45 -8.67
CA PRO A 197 -0.33 26.58 -8.64
C PRO A 197 -0.87 27.32 -9.87
N LEU A 198 -0.17 28.35 -10.34
CA LEU A 198 -0.57 29.14 -11.52
C LEU A 198 -0.43 28.35 -12.83
N ILE A 199 0.58 27.49 -12.92
CA ILE A 199 0.83 26.67 -14.12
C ILE A 199 -0.17 25.52 -14.17
N LEU A 200 -0.46 24.91 -13.02
CA LEU A 200 -1.36 23.78 -12.89
C LEU A 200 -2.83 24.18 -12.72
N GLY A 201 -3.13 25.49 -12.72
CA GLY A 201 -4.49 26.00 -12.58
C GLY A 201 -5.12 25.76 -11.20
N ALA A 202 -4.31 25.43 -10.19
CA ALA A 202 -4.76 25.27 -8.81
C ALA A 202 -4.90 26.66 -8.16
N ARG A 203 -6.11 26.98 -7.70
CA ARG A 203 -6.34 28.21 -6.94
C ARG A 203 -5.77 28.04 -5.54
N GLN A 204 -4.80 28.87 -5.16
CA GLN A 204 -4.23 28.86 -3.80
C GLN A 204 -5.18 29.39 -2.74
N VAL A 205 -6.26 30.06 -3.15
CA VAL A 205 -7.29 30.60 -2.27
C VAL A 205 -8.60 30.03 -2.75
N ASP A 206 -9.01 28.92 -2.15
CA ASP A 206 -10.32 28.31 -2.34
C ASP A 206 -10.99 28.12 -0.99
N PHE A 207 -12.31 28.31 -0.93
CA PHE A 207 -13.04 28.23 0.34
C PHE A 207 -12.98 26.81 0.96
N MET A 208 -12.63 25.80 0.18
CA MET A 208 -12.45 24.41 0.62
C MET A 208 -11.04 24.10 1.13
N SER A 209 -10.02 24.93 0.82
CA SER A 209 -8.64 24.70 1.25
C SER A 209 -8.30 25.31 2.62
N GLY A 210 -9.21 26.11 3.21
CA GLY A 210 -9.12 26.54 4.61
C GLY A 210 -7.94 27.44 4.98
N VAL A 211 -7.24 28.03 4.01
CA VAL A 211 -6.22 29.07 4.18
C VAL A 211 -6.60 30.33 3.40
#